data_AF-A0A1E4RWS9-F1
#
_entry.id   AF-A0A1E4RWS9-F1
#
_cell.length_a   1.000
_cell.length_b   1.000
_cell.length_c   1.000
_cell.angle_alpha   90.00
_cell.angle_beta   90.00
_cell.angle_gamma   90.00
#
_symmetry.space_group_name_H-M   'P 1'
#
loop_
_entity.id
_entity.type
_entity.pdbx_description
1 polymer ?
#
loop_
_entity_poly.entity_id
_entity_poly.type
_entity_poly.pdbx_seq_one_letter_code
_entity_poly.pdbx_strand_id
1 'polypeptide(L)' 'MWEDEKTLCYQVDANNVSVVRRADNNMINGTKLLNVAHMTRGRRDGILKSEKVRDVVKIGSMHL' A
#
# COMPACT_ATOMS: atom_id res chain seq x y z
N MET A 1 -0.63 8.99 -11.21
CA MET A 1 0.76 9.38 -10.90
C MET A 1 0.78 9.82 -9.44
N TRP A 2 1.75 9.40 -8.65
CA TRP A 2 1.91 9.91 -7.29
C TRP A 2 2.80 11.16 -7.34
N GLU A 3 2.18 12.33 -7.27
CA GLU A 3 2.87 13.61 -7.46
C GLU A 3 3.87 13.91 -6.34
N ASP A 4 3.49 13.70 -5.08
CA ASP A 4 4.36 13.96 -3.91
C ASP A 4 5.68 13.16 -4.01
N GLU A 5 5.57 11.91 -4.45
CA GLU A 5 6.68 10.97 -4.56
C GLU A 5 7.30 10.93 -5.95
N LYS A 6 6.83 11.79 -6.87
CA LYS A 6 7.31 11.94 -8.26
C LYS A 6 7.48 10.62 -9.00
N THR A 7 6.55 9.69 -8.80
CA THR A 7 6.60 8.35 -9.41
C THR A 7 5.28 7.96 -10.03
N LEU A 8 5.36 7.07 -11.02
CA LEU A 8 4.20 6.33 -11.52
C LEU A 8 3.84 5.20 -10.55
N CYS A 9 2.55 4.91 -10.49
CA CYS A 9 1.99 3.79 -9.75
C CYS A 9 1.15 2.94 -10.69
N TYR A 10 1.27 1.62 -10.56
CA TYR A 10 0.40 0.65 -11.22
C TYR A 10 -0.66 0.20 -10.24
N GLN A 11 -1.93 0.38 -10.60
CA GLN A 11 -3.08 -0.01 -9.79
C GLN A 11 -3.65 -1.35 -10.25
N VAL A 12 -4.06 -2.18 -9.29
CA VAL A 12 -4.84 -3.39 -9.51
C VAL A 12 -6.02 -3.39 -8.54
N ASP A 13 -7.23 -3.61 -9.06
CA ASP A 13 -8.43 -3.76 -8.26
C ASP A 13 -8.72 -5.24 -7.99
N ALA A 14 -8.84 -5.61 -6.71
CA ALA A 14 -9.16 -6.97 -6.28
C ALA A 14 -10.02 -6.93 -5.01
N ASN A 15 -11.07 -7.77 -4.95
CA ASN A 15 -12.00 -7.84 -3.81
C ASN A 15 -12.53 -6.45 -3.37
N ASN A 16 -12.86 -5.57 -4.32
CA ASN A 16 -13.29 -4.19 -4.10
C ASN A 16 -12.26 -3.31 -3.37
N VAL A 17 -10.97 -3.64 -3.47
CA VAL A 17 -9.85 -2.85 -2.93
C VAL A 17 -8.84 -2.59 -4.04
N SER A 18 -8.51 -1.32 -4.23
CA SER A 18 -7.42 -0.90 -5.12
C SER A 18 -6.08 -1.00 -4.40
N VAL A 19 -5.16 -1.78 -4.97
CA VAL A 19 -3.77 -1.93 -4.50
C VAL A 19 -2.83 -1.30 -5.52
N VAL A 20 -1.86 -0.53 -5.04
CA VAL A 20 -0.90 0.16 -5.90
C VAL A 20 0.52 -0.34 -5.66
N ARG A 21 1.30 -0.38 -6.73
CA ARG A 21 2.75 -0.63 -6.72
C ARG A 21 3.48 0.52 -7.41
N ARG A 22 4.54 1.04 -6.80
CA ARG A 22 5.38 2.08 -7.40
C ARG A 22 6.23 1.52 -8.54
N ALA A 23 6.46 2.33 -9.58
CA ALA A 23 7.27 1.95 -10.74
C ALA A 23 8.78 2.07 -10.50
N ASP A 24 9.21 2.98 -9.62
CA ASP A 24 10.61 3.32 -9.36
C ASP A 24 11.33 2.29 -8.48
N ASN A 25 10.67 1.76 -7.45
CA ASN A 25 11.29 0.91 -6.43
C ASN A 25 10.51 -0.37 -6.12
N ASN A 26 9.43 -0.65 -6.86
CA ASN A 26 8.57 -1.82 -6.71
C ASN A 26 7.86 -1.96 -5.35
N MET A 27 7.88 -0.95 -4.47
CA MET A 27 7.13 -0.99 -3.21
C MET A 27 5.62 -1.03 -3.46
N ILE A 28 4.91 -1.75 -2.60
CA ILE A 28 3.46 -1.95 -2.67
C ILE A 28 2.80 -1.30 -1.45
N ASN A 29 1.60 -0.76 -1.62
CA ASN A 29 0.78 -0.33 -0.48
C ASN A 29 0.33 -1.54 0.36
N GLY A 30 1.14 -1.86 1.38
CA GLY A 30 0.91 -3.02 2.26
C GLY A 30 -0.41 -2.99 3.02
N THR A 31 -0.91 -1.80 3.38
CA THR A 31 -2.22 -1.64 4.03
C THR A 31 -3.34 -2.11 3.12
N LYS A 32 -3.34 -1.69 1.86
CA LYS A 32 -4.36 -2.09 0.87
C LYS A 32 -4.23 -3.57 0.53
N LEU A 33 -3.02 -4.08 0.35
CA LEU A 33 -2.77 -5.51 0.08
C LEU A 33 -3.35 -6.42 1.17
N LEU A 34 -3.13 -6.09 2.44
CA LEU A 34 -3.65 -6.90 3.56
C LEU A 34 -5.16 -6.76 3.74
N ASN A 35 -5.76 -5.65 3.30
CA ASN A 35 -7.23 -5.52 3.26
C ASN A 35 -7.84 -6.44 2.18
N VAL A 36 -7.17 -6.66 1.04
CA VAL A 36 -7.61 -7.63 0.01
C VAL A 36 -7.72 -9.04 0.60
N ALA A 37 -6.81 -9.39 1.50
CA ALA A 37 -6.79 -10.66 2.22
C ALA A 37 -7.74 -10.71 3.44
N HIS A 38 -8.61 -9.69 3.62
CA HIS A 38 -9.55 -9.57 4.73
C HIS A 38 -8.90 -9.66 6.12
N MET A 39 -7.67 -9.15 6.27
CA MET A 39 -7.00 -9.13 7.57
C MET A 39 -7.70 -8.16 8.54
N THR A 40 -7.87 -8.56 9.80
CA THR A 40 -8.33 -7.65 10.84
C THR A 40 -7.32 -6.54 11.07
N ARG A 41 -7.80 -5.37 11.51
CA ARG A 41 -6.95 -4.19 11.79
C ARG A 41 -5.74 -4.53 12.67
N GLY A 42 -5.96 -5.20 13.80
CA GLY A 42 -4.87 -5.54 14.73
C GLY A 42 -3.81 -6.46 14.11
N ARG A 43 -4.25 -7.49 13.38
CA ARG A 43 -3.34 -8.43 12.71
C ARG A 43 -2.55 -7.74 11.59
N ARG A 44 -3.23 -6.93 10.77
CA ARG A 44 -2.61 -6.12 9.72
C ARG A 44 -1.54 -5.19 10.29
N ASP A 45 -1.87 -4.44 11.32
CA ASP A 45 -0.96 -3.49 11.94
C ASP A 45 0.25 -4.21 12.57
N GLY A 46 0.06 -5.42 13.10
CA GLY A 46 1.13 -6.32 13.54
C GLY A 46 2.08 -6.71 12.41
N ILE A 47 1.53 -7.22 11.29
CA ILE A 47 2.32 -7.64 10.12
C ILE A 47 3.13 -6.46 9.57
N LEU A 48 2.49 -5.29 9.38
CA LEU A 48 3.16 -4.09 8.87
C LEU A 48 4.22 -3.54 9.82
N LYS A 49 4.10 -3.78 11.13
CA LYS A 49 5.13 -3.42 12.11
C LYS A 49 6.34 -4.35 12.09
N SER A 50 6.11 -5.63 11.82
CA SER A 50 7.17 -6.64 11.74
C SER A 50 7.92 -6.64 10.40
N GLU A 51 7.37 -6.01 9.35
CA GLU A 51 8.04 -5.95 8.05
C GLU A 51 9.34 -5.15 8.15
N LYS A 52 10.44 -5.76 7.71
CA LYS A 52 11.79 -5.20 7.87
C LYS A 52 12.07 -4.09 6.85
N VAL A 53 11.58 -4.29 5.63
CA VAL A 53 11.74 -3.33 4.53
C VAL A 53 10.40 -2.65 4.32
N ARG A 54 10.20 -1.54 5.03
CA ARG A 54 8.96 -0.77 4.97
C ARG A 54 9.24 0.72 4.99
N ASP A 55 8.38 1.45 4.31
CA ASP A 55 8.30 2.89 4.39
C ASP A 55 6.87 3.28 4.80
N VAL A 56 6.77 4.21 5.75
CA VAL A 56 5.50 4.58 6.38
C VAL A 56 5.11 5.98 5.98
N VAL A 57 4.23 6.05 4.98
CA VAL A 57 3.62 7.31 4.56
C VAL A 57 2.36 7.56 5.38
N LYS A 58 2.40 8.59 6.25
CA LYS A 58 1.30 8.94 7.16
C LYS A 58 0.20 9.76 6.51
N ILE A 59 0.56 10.55 5.50
CA ILE A 59 -0.34 11.42 4.74
C ILE A 59 -0.09 11.09 3.27
N GLY A 60 -1.08 10.50 2.62
CA GLY A 60 -1.04 10.25 1.19
C GLY A 60 -2.40 10.56 0.60
N SER A 61 -2.44 10.95 -0.68
CA SER A 61 -3.68 11.16 -1.40
C SER A 61 -4.60 9.94 -1.25
N MET A 62 -5.86 10.15 -0.87
CA MET A 62 -6.86 9.07 -0.71
C MET A 62 -7.08 8.29 -2.02
N HIS A 63 -6.76 8.92 -3.15
CA HIS A 63 -6.83 8.36 -4.49
C HIS A 63 -5.42 8.30 -5.07
N LEU A 64 -4.82 7.11 -4.98
CA LEU A 64 -3.66 6.70 -5.74
C LEU A 64 -4.04 5.52 -6.62
#